data_AF-R9NZX9-F1
#
_entry.id   AF-R9NZX9-F1
#
_cell.length_a   1.000
_cell.length_b   1.000
_cell.length_c   1.000
_cell.angle_alpha   90.00
_cell.angle_beta   90.00
_cell.angle_gamma   90.00
#
_symmetry.space_group_name_H-M   'P 1'
#
loop_
_entity.id
_entity.type
_entity.pdbx_description
1 polymer ?
#
loop_
_entity_poly.entity_id
_entity_poly.type
_entity_poly.pdbx_seq_one_letter_code
_entity_poly.pdbx_strand_id
1 'polypeptide(L)'
;MFLKSTFAATASAAALVLASLTSAAPTSSNYQPDCKSIGKGAFGYNSSAIGIYSNKPPQTYLTVASDNNRLIASTVPDYQEQTLFEFFNCSYKPAPYVGKGAIDTYQGYIKAPNGECVTVADTSSSRSYVLTSPCKFNSDKSYGNVDPSQHFQFQTDTFYSFYSVVFLSKVHGPVDTNSFGSGAHYHFSISDKKRPYLISSHQPSNPQDGKLNEMLIAQIGDEYKPTTKTFPACKVVKTGNVELVNTQTGAVHPVTTDYGHQFPYAQTILIGGTGNPSFSFLECDSEYMGYKSDSTNTYGHFKSNEFDGEASCFTKQTGGDLNDLILESQVNGNPPEYDTKDQIPAYFRMQQTSDGYYQLNYLGGRASDNVTPSQWMPKRDASQSDDVTTVFVDASNTGYTLRFTKA
;
A
#
# COMPACT_ATOMS: atom_id res chain seq x y z
N MET A 1 -45.45 16.12 79.34
CA MET A 1 -44.30 16.98 78.97
C MET A 1 -43.59 16.30 77.81
N PHE A 2 -43.46 17.01 76.68
CA PHE A 2 -42.95 16.50 75.40
C PHE A 2 -41.47 16.09 75.45
N LEU A 3 -41.10 15.05 74.69
CA LEU A 3 -39.90 14.92 73.81
C LEU A 3 -39.86 13.47 73.28
N LYS A 4 -40.30 13.23 72.03
CA LYS A 4 -39.57 13.27 70.74
C LYS A 4 -38.65 12.05 70.48
N SER A 5 -39.06 11.30 69.44
CA SER A 5 -38.25 10.70 68.35
C SER A 5 -37.25 9.59 68.72
N THR A 6 -37.07 8.48 67.99
CA THR A 6 -37.07 8.33 66.52
C THR A 6 -37.25 6.86 66.11
N PHE A 7 -37.86 6.67 64.94
CA PHE A 7 -38.08 5.40 64.23
C PHE A 7 -36.79 4.77 63.70
N ALA A 8 -36.79 3.44 63.54
CA ALA A 8 -36.48 2.83 62.25
C ALA A 8 -37.16 1.45 62.15
N ALA A 9 -38.00 1.31 61.13
CA ALA A 9 -38.74 0.10 60.80
C ALA A 9 -37.92 -0.79 59.87
N THR A 10 -37.93 -2.10 60.12
CA THR A 10 -37.66 -3.12 59.10
C THR A 10 -38.75 -4.17 59.21
N ALA A 11 -39.64 -4.19 58.21
CA ALA A 11 -40.68 -5.20 58.07
C ALA A 11 -40.50 -5.93 56.73
N SER A 12 -40.39 -7.24 56.89
CA SER A 12 -41.02 -8.29 56.09
C SER A 12 -40.49 -8.64 54.70
N ALA A 13 -40.08 -9.90 54.66
CA ALA A 13 -39.86 -10.78 53.52
C ALA A 13 -41.13 -11.06 52.70
N ALA A 14 -40.91 -11.41 51.42
CA ALA A 14 -41.52 -12.51 50.66
C ALA A 14 -41.14 -12.32 49.18
N ALA A 15 -40.98 -13.30 48.31
CA ALA A 15 -40.63 -14.71 48.32
C ALA A 15 -40.53 -15.10 46.83
N LEU A 16 -39.67 -16.08 46.53
CA LEU A 16 -39.65 -16.93 45.31
C LEU A 16 -39.36 -16.27 43.96
N VAL A 17 -38.34 -16.80 43.26
CA VAL A 17 -38.52 -17.44 41.94
C VAL A 17 -37.25 -18.21 41.55
N LEU A 18 -37.46 -19.52 41.37
CA LEU A 18 -36.72 -20.53 40.63
C LEU A 18 -35.19 -20.63 40.75
N ALA A 19 -34.79 -21.70 41.44
CA ALA A 19 -33.52 -22.38 41.21
C ALA A 19 -33.45 -22.93 39.77
N SER A 20 -32.52 -22.41 38.98
CA SER A 20 -31.93 -23.13 37.85
C SER A 20 -30.53 -23.57 38.26
N LEU A 21 -30.39 -24.87 38.52
CA LEU A 21 -29.12 -25.57 38.58
C LEU A 21 -28.42 -25.40 37.23
N THR A 22 -27.57 -24.39 37.10
CA THR A 22 -26.54 -24.37 36.08
C THR A 22 -25.34 -25.08 36.66
N SER A 23 -25.06 -26.27 36.13
CA SER A 23 -23.78 -26.93 36.28
C SER A 23 -22.70 -25.92 35.91
N ALA A 24 -21.98 -25.42 36.92
CA ALA A 24 -20.79 -24.62 36.69
C ALA A 24 -19.78 -25.52 35.99
N ALA A 25 -19.71 -25.40 34.67
CA ALA A 25 -18.55 -25.86 33.91
C ALA A 25 -17.31 -25.26 34.59
N PRO A 26 -16.21 -26.02 34.72
CA PRO A 26 -14.99 -25.50 35.31
C PRO A 26 -14.60 -24.25 34.53
N THR A 27 -14.61 -23.11 35.20
CA THR A 27 -14.07 -21.86 34.67
C THR A 27 -12.59 -22.10 34.45
N SER A 28 -12.20 -22.30 33.19
CA SER A 28 -10.80 -22.20 32.79
C SER A 28 -10.31 -20.84 33.30
N SER A 29 -9.37 -20.86 34.23
CA SER A 29 -8.70 -19.64 34.67
C SER A 29 -8.13 -18.96 33.43
N ASN A 30 -8.71 -17.83 33.02
CA ASN A 30 -8.19 -16.97 31.95
C ASN A 30 -6.92 -16.30 32.48
N TYR A 31 -5.83 -17.04 32.55
CA TYR A 31 -4.51 -16.47 32.72
C TYR A 31 -4.21 -15.69 31.44
N GLN A 32 -4.18 -14.35 31.52
CA GLN A 32 -3.69 -13.53 30.43
C GLN A 32 -2.24 -13.17 30.76
N PRO A 33 -1.26 -13.59 29.94
CA PRO A 33 0.13 -13.25 30.17
C PRO A 33 0.34 -11.74 30.04
N ASP A 34 1.32 -11.20 30.76
CA ASP A 34 1.75 -9.80 30.65
C ASP A 34 2.52 -9.58 29.35
N CYS A 35 1.80 -9.66 28.23
CA CYS A 35 2.33 -9.45 26.89
C CYS A 35 1.94 -8.08 26.35
N LYS A 36 2.86 -7.42 25.64
CA LYS A 36 2.65 -6.12 25.00
C LYS A 36 2.65 -6.25 23.49
N SER A 37 1.72 -5.56 22.85
CA SER A 37 1.73 -5.43 21.39
C SER A 37 3.00 -4.71 20.97
N ILE A 38 3.75 -5.29 20.02
CA ILE A 38 4.85 -4.61 19.32
C ILE A 38 4.36 -3.91 18.05
N GLY A 39 3.09 -4.10 17.69
CA GLY A 39 2.43 -3.40 16.61
C GLY A 39 1.60 -4.32 15.70
N LYS A 40 0.93 -3.68 14.74
CA LYS A 40 0.19 -4.34 13.66
C LYS A 40 0.99 -4.28 12.37
N GLY A 41 0.89 -5.31 11.55
CA GLY A 41 1.76 -5.46 10.40
C GLY A 41 1.30 -6.53 9.42
N ALA A 42 1.80 -6.45 8.20
CA ALA A 42 1.59 -7.52 7.23
C ALA A 42 2.45 -8.73 7.61
N PHE A 43 1.88 -9.92 7.43
CA PHE A 43 2.54 -11.19 7.69
C PHE A 43 2.80 -11.90 6.36
N GLY A 44 4.00 -12.43 6.19
CA GLY A 44 4.44 -13.00 4.93
C GLY A 44 5.29 -14.25 5.09
N TYR A 45 5.50 -14.90 3.94
CA TYR A 45 6.31 -16.08 3.75
C TYR A 45 7.27 -15.85 2.58
N ASN A 46 8.45 -16.46 2.67
CA ASN A 46 9.51 -16.41 1.66
C ASN A 46 10.07 -14.99 1.48
N SER A 47 11.18 -14.72 2.15
CA SER A 47 11.90 -13.45 2.13
C SER A 47 12.99 -13.36 1.06
N SER A 48 13.02 -14.28 0.08
CA SER A 48 14.09 -14.32 -0.94
C SER A 48 14.18 -13.05 -1.80
N ALA A 49 13.09 -12.29 -1.90
CA ALA A 49 13.03 -11.02 -2.62
C ALA A 49 13.55 -9.81 -1.80
N ILE A 50 13.85 -10.01 -0.50
CA ILE A 50 14.19 -8.92 0.42
C ILE A 50 15.70 -8.80 0.57
N GLY A 51 16.25 -7.71 0.03
CA GLY A 51 17.66 -7.37 0.18
C GLY A 51 18.02 -6.86 1.57
N ILE A 52 19.32 -6.77 1.84
CA ILE A 52 19.83 -6.08 3.03
C ILE A 52 19.47 -4.58 2.92
N TYR A 53 19.07 -3.97 4.04
CA TYR A 53 18.57 -2.59 4.17
C TYR A 53 17.34 -2.29 3.30
N SER A 54 16.60 -3.35 2.92
CA SER A 54 15.43 -3.25 2.06
C SER A 54 14.15 -3.35 2.88
N ASN A 55 13.18 -2.52 2.51
CA ASN A 55 11.78 -2.63 2.94
C ASN A 55 10.90 -3.33 1.89
N LYS A 56 11.52 -3.94 0.86
CA LYS A 56 10.81 -4.73 -0.15
C LYS A 56 9.90 -5.78 0.50
N PRO A 57 8.75 -6.07 -0.10
CA PRO A 57 7.78 -6.99 0.46
C PRO A 57 8.29 -8.44 0.46
N PRO A 58 7.70 -9.33 1.28
CA PRO A 58 7.82 -10.77 1.08
C PRO A 58 7.40 -11.17 -0.34
N GLN A 59 7.92 -12.29 -0.81
CA GLN A 59 7.44 -12.88 -2.06
C GLN A 59 5.96 -13.31 -1.95
N THR A 60 5.49 -13.62 -0.75
CA THR A 60 4.10 -14.07 -0.53
C THR A 60 3.54 -13.49 0.77
N TYR A 61 2.50 -12.67 0.67
CA TYR A 61 1.71 -12.25 1.83
C TYR A 61 0.76 -13.34 2.29
N LEU A 62 0.43 -13.34 3.58
CA LEU A 62 -0.47 -14.29 4.22
C LEU A 62 -1.78 -13.61 4.60
N THR A 63 -2.88 -14.36 4.50
CA THR A 63 -4.21 -13.94 4.99
C THR A 63 -4.95 -15.12 5.61
N VAL A 64 -6.10 -14.85 6.22
CA VAL A 64 -6.97 -15.88 6.81
C VAL A 64 -8.02 -16.30 5.78
N ALA A 65 -8.06 -17.58 5.45
CA ALA A 65 -9.07 -18.14 4.58
C ALA A 65 -10.47 -17.99 5.20
N SER A 66 -11.43 -17.50 4.41
CA SER A 66 -12.79 -17.21 4.87
C SER A 66 -13.62 -18.44 5.26
N ASP A 67 -13.22 -19.64 4.84
CA ASP A 67 -14.01 -20.86 4.97
C ASP A 67 -13.54 -21.82 6.06
N ASN A 68 -12.29 -21.73 6.50
CA ASN A 68 -11.72 -22.73 7.42
C ASN A 68 -10.65 -22.19 8.37
N ASN A 69 -10.52 -20.87 8.52
CA ASN A 69 -9.57 -20.22 9.40
C ASN A 69 -8.10 -20.58 9.16
N ARG A 70 -7.76 -21.21 8.02
CA ARG A 70 -6.36 -21.52 7.69
C ARG A 70 -5.64 -20.28 7.20
N LEU A 71 -4.34 -20.20 7.50
CA LEU A 71 -3.49 -19.22 6.85
C LEU A 71 -3.23 -19.68 5.41
N ILE A 72 -3.47 -18.79 4.46
CA ILE A 72 -3.26 -19.00 3.03
C ILE A 72 -2.42 -17.87 2.45
N ALA A 73 -1.79 -18.10 1.31
CA ALA A 73 -1.26 -16.99 0.53
C ALA A 73 -2.40 -16.03 0.13
N SER A 74 -2.15 -14.74 0.29
CA SER A 74 -3.08 -13.69 -0.12
C SER A 74 -3.25 -13.72 -1.64
N THR A 75 -4.50 -13.68 -2.10
CA THR A 75 -4.83 -13.41 -3.51
C THR A 75 -5.00 -11.92 -3.78
N VAL A 76 -5.03 -11.10 -2.73
CA VAL A 76 -5.08 -9.64 -2.86
C VAL A 76 -3.68 -9.17 -3.26
N PRO A 77 -3.54 -8.41 -4.35
CA PRO A 77 -2.26 -7.85 -4.73
C PRO A 77 -1.59 -7.11 -3.57
N ASP A 78 -0.27 -7.24 -3.48
CA ASP A 78 0.58 -6.65 -2.44
C ASP A 78 0.31 -5.15 -2.19
N TYR A 79 0.00 -4.41 -3.25
CA TYR A 79 -0.26 -2.97 -3.23
C TYR A 79 -1.68 -2.53 -2.81
N GLN A 80 -2.67 -3.44 -2.82
CA GLN A 80 -4.09 -3.03 -2.86
C GLN A 80 -4.74 -2.90 -1.48
N GLU A 81 -4.38 -3.75 -0.51
CA GLU A 81 -4.69 -3.68 0.92
C GLU A 81 -4.26 -5.01 1.57
N GLN A 82 -3.19 -5.03 2.37
CA GLN A 82 -2.76 -6.27 3.03
C GLN A 82 -3.53 -6.54 4.32
N THR A 83 -3.73 -7.84 4.58
CA THR A 83 -4.27 -8.32 5.85
C THR A 83 -3.26 -8.05 6.97
N LEU A 84 -3.68 -7.30 7.99
CA LEU A 84 -2.83 -6.93 9.12
C LEU A 84 -3.02 -7.88 10.31
N PHE A 85 -1.91 -8.41 10.81
CA PHE A 85 -1.81 -9.20 12.03
C PHE A 85 -1.22 -8.34 13.14
N GLU A 86 -1.56 -8.62 14.40
CA GLU A 86 -0.99 -7.97 15.56
C GLU A 86 -0.02 -8.89 16.28
N PHE A 87 1.17 -8.40 16.59
CA PHE A 87 2.25 -9.20 17.17
C PHE A 87 2.43 -8.80 18.63
N PHE A 88 2.48 -9.78 19.53
CA PHE A 88 2.59 -9.54 20.97
C PHE A 88 3.87 -10.16 21.51
N ASN A 89 4.71 -9.35 22.16
CA ASN A 89 5.85 -9.84 22.93
C ASN A 89 5.44 -10.14 24.37
N CYS A 90 6.00 -11.19 24.96
CA CYS A 90 5.78 -11.63 26.33
C CYS A 90 7.10 -11.71 27.12
N SER A 91 8.21 -11.89 26.41
CA SER A 91 9.56 -11.68 26.94
C SER A 91 10.47 -11.21 25.82
N TYR A 92 11.54 -10.53 26.21
CA TYR A 92 12.56 -10.00 25.32
C TYR A 92 13.94 -10.41 25.84
N LYS A 93 14.83 -10.73 24.91
CA LYS A 93 16.23 -10.97 25.17
C LYS A 93 17.07 -10.11 24.20
N PRO A 94 17.90 -9.20 24.74
CA PRO A 94 18.70 -8.32 23.90
C PRO A 94 19.80 -9.08 23.19
N ALA A 95 20.27 -8.51 22.07
CA ALA A 95 21.44 -9.02 21.37
C ALA A 95 22.66 -9.12 22.31
N PRO A 96 23.51 -10.16 22.15
CA PRO A 96 24.70 -10.33 22.99
C PRO A 96 25.79 -9.26 22.77
N TYR A 97 25.68 -8.47 21.71
CA TYR A 97 26.57 -7.36 21.39
C TYR A 97 25.80 -6.27 20.62
N VAL A 98 26.38 -5.07 20.55
CA VAL A 98 25.86 -3.94 19.77
C VAL A 98 26.66 -3.84 18.47
N GLY A 99 25.99 -3.85 17.32
CA GLY A 99 26.66 -3.71 16.03
C GLY A 99 25.88 -4.31 14.87
N LYS A 100 26.47 -4.25 13.66
CA LYS A 100 25.86 -4.85 12.47
C LYS A 100 25.70 -6.37 12.65
N GLY A 101 24.50 -6.86 12.39
CA GLY A 101 24.12 -8.26 12.57
C GLY A 101 23.75 -8.63 14.02
N ALA A 102 23.65 -7.64 14.93
CA ALA A 102 23.10 -7.87 16.25
C ALA A 102 21.62 -8.27 16.13
N ILE A 103 21.25 -9.40 16.75
CA ILE A 103 19.89 -9.97 16.68
C ILE A 103 19.24 -9.84 18.05
N ASP A 104 18.17 -9.08 18.10
CA ASP A 104 17.26 -8.98 19.24
C ASP A 104 16.15 -10.01 19.10
N THR A 105 15.79 -10.68 20.20
CA THR A 105 14.79 -11.74 20.17
C THR A 105 13.66 -11.50 21.14
N TYR A 106 12.44 -11.63 20.64
CA TYR A 106 11.19 -11.48 21.38
C TYR A 106 10.47 -12.82 21.32
N GLN A 107 9.84 -13.26 22.40
CA GLN A 107 8.91 -14.39 22.35
C GLN A 107 7.48 -13.90 22.55
N GLY A 108 6.51 -14.57 21.96
CA GLY A 108 5.10 -14.33 22.22
C GLY A 108 4.18 -14.99 21.20
N TYR A 109 3.15 -14.27 20.77
CA TYR A 109 2.09 -14.80 19.91
C TYR A 109 1.63 -13.79 18.85
N ILE A 110 0.91 -14.28 17.85
CA ILE A 110 0.39 -13.48 16.73
C ILE A 110 -1.13 -13.56 16.76
N LYS A 111 -1.78 -12.41 16.74
CA LYS A 111 -3.23 -12.27 16.67
C LYS A 111 -3.64 -11.90 15.24
N ALA A 112 -4.50 -12.69 14.65
CA ALA A 112 -5.06 -12.48 13.32
C ALA A 112 -6.20 -11.44 13.34
N PRO A 113 -6.57 -10.86 12.19
CA PRO A 113 -7.60 -9.82 12.12
C PRO A 113 -8.99 -10.27 12.58
N ASN A 114 -9.27 -11.57 12.56
CA ASN A 114 -10.50 -12.15 13.09
C ASN A 114 -10.53 -12.23 14.64
N GLY A 115 -9.47 -11.77 15.33
CA GLY A 115 -9.38 -11.74 16.78
C GLY A 115 -8.80 -13.01 17.41
N GLU A 116 -8.55 -14.05 16.62
CA GLU A 116 -7.97 -15.32 17.03
C GLU A 116 -6.43 -15.31 16.94
N CYS A 117 -5.76 -16.31 17.53
CA CYS A 117 -4.31 -16.46 17.48
C CYS A 117 -3.86 -17.42 16.37
N VAL A 118 -2.78 -17.07 15.69
CA VAL A 118 -2.11 -17.95 14.72
C VAL A 118 -1.58 -19.18 15.46
N THR A 119 -1.92 -20.37 14.97
CA THR A 119 -1.75 -21.65 15.64
C THR A 119 -1.27 -22.70 14.64
N VAL A 120 -0.30 -23.52 15.04
CA VAL A 120 0.06 -24.76 14.33
C VAL A 120 -0.79 -25.90 14.88
N ALA A 121 -1.64 -26.48 14.04
CA ALA A 121 -2.74 -27.37 14.47
C ALA A 121 -2.27 -28.66 15.16
N ASP A 122 -1.11 -29.17 14.76
CA ASP A 122 -0.49 -30.36 15.34
C ASP A 122 1.02 -30.16 15.35
N THR A 123 1.57 -29.89 16.53
CA THR A 123 2.99 -29.62 16.74
C THR A 123 3.83 -30.89 16.76
N SER A 124 3.20 -32.07 16.77
CA SER A 124 3.86 -33.38 16.81
C SER A 124 3.89 -34.07 15.44
N SER A 125 3.00 -33.69 14.53
CA SER A 125 2.99 -34.20 13.16
C SER A 125 4.21 -33.71 12.35
N SER A 126 4.72 -34.58 11.48
CA SER A 126 5.74 -34.22 10.48
C SER A 126 5.22 -33.20 9.46
N ARG A 127 3.90 -33.05 9.34
CA ARG A 127 3.25 -32.06 8.47
C ARG A 127 1.91 -31.61 9.05
N SER A 128 1.75 -30.31 9.25
CA SER A 128 0.54 -29.70 9.80
C SER A 128 0.18 -28.41 9.08
N TYR A 129 -1.02 -27.89 9.32
CA TYR A 129 -1.48 -26.61 8.80
C TYR A 129 -1.32 -25.52 9.83
N VAL A 130 -1.10 -24.30 9.36
CA VAL A 130 -1.21 -23.10 10.17
C VAL A 130 -2.63 -22.54 10.03
N LEU A 131 -3.27 -22.25 11.15
CA LEU A 131 -4.66 -21.77 11.22
C LEU A 131 -4.82 -20.72 12.32
N THR A 132 -6.00 -20.14 12.44
CA THR A 132 -6.37 -19.30 13.58
C THR A 132 -7.27 -20.09 14.54
N SER A 133 -7.08 -19.86 15.83
CA SER A 133 -7.90 -20.45 16.89
C SER A 133 -7.97 -19.53 18.11
N PRO A 134 -8.93 -19.70 19.01
CA PRO A 134 -8.99 -18.91 20.24
C PRO A 134 -7.65 -18.90 20.96
N CYS A 135 -7.19 -17.71 21.36
CA CYS A 135 -5.89 -17.54 22.00
C CYS A 135 -5.80 -18.33 23.31
N LYS A 136 -4.76 -19.17 23.44
CA LYS A 136 -4.52 -20.01 24.61
C LYS A 136 -3.23 -19.66 25.34
N PHE A 137 -3.34 -19.56 26.65
CA PHE A 137 -2.21 -19.20 27.49
C PHE A 137 -2.02 -20.25 28.58
N ASN A 138 -0.79 -20.39 29.05
CA ASN A 138 -0.46 -21.25 30.17
C ASN A 138 0.29 -20.43 31.23
N SER A 139 0.33 -20.93 32.46
CA SER A 139 1.13 -20.32 33.54
C SER A 139 2.60 -20.76 33.50
N ASP A 140 3.00 -21.49 32.47
CA ASP A 140 4.33 -22.06 32.35
C ASP A 140 5.28 -21.03 31.71
N LYS A 141 6.02 -20.33 32.57
CA LYS A 141 7.05 -19.37 32.16
C LYS A 141 8.11 -19.99 31.27
N SER A 142 8.28 -21.32 31.33
CA SER A 142 9.24 -22.06 30.53
C SER A 142 8.87 -22.06 29.03
N TYR A 143 7.61 -21.79 28.70
CA TYR A 143 7.11 -21.58 27.32
C TYR A 143 6.60 -20.15 27.10
N GLY A 144 7.11 -19.18 27.87
CA GLY A 144 6.73 -17.77 27.71
C GLY A 144 5.28 -17.46 28.07
N ASN A 145 4.61 -18.34 28.83
CA ASN A 145 3.20 -18.25 29.21
C ASN A 145 2.21 -18.30 28.02
N VAL A 146 2.67 -18.79 26.87
CA VAL A 146 1.88 -18.95 25.65
C VAL A 146 1.73 -20.44 25.37
N ASP A 147 0.54 -20.87 24.91
CA ASP A 147 0.35 -22.27 24.55
C ASP A 147 1.34 -22.72 23.45
N PRO A 148 1.95 -23.92 23.56
CA PRO A 148 2.93 -24.40 22.60
C PRO A 148 2.43 -24.53 21.15
N SER A 149 1.13 -24.48 20.90
CA SER A 149 0.59 -24.46 19.53
C SER A 149 0.64 -23.06 18.88
N GLN A 150 0.87 -22.00 19.66
CA GLN A 150 0.86 -20.59 19.21
C GLN A 150 2.05 -19.79 19.76
N HIS A 151 3.12 -20.47 20.17
CA HIS A 151 4.34 -19.85 20.71
C HIS A 151 5.36 -19.57 19.62
N PHE A 152 5.65 -18.29 19.39
CA PHE A 152 6.56 -17.78 18.37
C PHE A 152 7.69 -16.96 18.97
N GLN A 153 8.80 -16.90 18.25
CA GLN A 153 9.87 -15.94 18.40
C GLN A 153 9.86 -14.95 17.24
N PHE A 154 10.01 -13.68 17.55
CA PHE A 154 10.24 -12.61 16.59
C PHE A 154 11.68 -12.16 16.73
N GLN A 155 12.40 -12.04 15.62
CA GLN A 155 13.79 -11.60 15.64
C GLN A 155 13.89 -10.33 14.81
N THR A 156 14.59 -9.33 15.33
CA THR A 156 15.00 -8.14 14.59
C THR A 156 16.50 -8.16 14.47
N ASP A 157 17.02 -7.71 13.34
CA ASP A 157 18.44 -7.42 13.22
C ASP A 157 18.67 -6.01 12.68
N THR A 158 19.92 -5.59 12.68
CA THR A 158 20.30 -4.25 12.18
C THR A 158 20.38 -4.16 10.64
N PHE A 159 20.20 -5.27 9.93
CA PHE A 159 20.31 -5.34 8.46
C PHE A 159 18.97 -5.19 7.78
N TYR A 160 17.88 -5.61 8.42
CA TYR A 160 16.58 -5.69 7.82
C TYR A 160 15.57 -4.77 8.51
N SER A 161 14.65 -4.21 7.74
CA SER A 161 13.52 -3.41 8.25
C SER A 161 12.26 -4.27 8.36
N PHE A 162 12.40 -5.45 8.98
CA PHE A 162 11.31 -6.38 9.27
C PHE A 162 11.73 -7.38 10.34
N TYR A 163 10.75 -8.08 10.90
CA TYR A 163 10.95 -9.15 11.87
C TYR A 163 10.92 -10.50 11.16
N SER A 164 11.88 -11.39 11.45
CA SER A 164 11.68 -12.81 11.15
C SER A 164 10.81 -13.45 12.23
N VAL A 165 10.01 -14.43 11.84
CA VAL A 165 9.05 -15.12 12.72
C VAL A 165 9.40 -16.61 12.73
N VAL A 166 9.75 -17.12 13.91
CA VAL A 166 10.19 -18.51 14.13
C VAL A 166 9.20 -19.18 15.08
N PHE A 167 8.65 -20.33 14.71
CA PHE A 167 7.73 -21.05 15.59
C PHE A 167 8.49 -21.92 16.58
N LEU A 168 8.41 -21.59 17.87
CA LEU A 168 9.17 -22.27 18.93
C LEU A 168 8.48 -23.53 19.44
N SER A 169 7.15 -23.55 19.42
CA SER A 169 6.36 -24.56 20.13
C SER A 169 6.79 -24.72 21.61
N LYS A 170 7.27 -25.91 22.00
CA LYS A 170 7.78 -26.23 23.34
C LYS A 170 9.26 -25.85 23.53
N VAL A 171 9.90 -25.14 22.61
CA VAL A 171 11.26 -24.65 22.83
C VAL A 171 11.22 -23.54 23.89
N HIS A 172 12.16 -23.59 24.83
CA HIS A 172 12.17 -22.75 26.01
C HIS A 172 12.77 -21.36 25.74
N GLY A 173 12.00 -20.32 26.04
CA GLY A 173 12.47 -18.93 26.01
C GLY A 173 12.80 -18.42 24.60
N PRO A 174 13.19 -17.13 24.49
CA PRO A 174 13.87 -16.65 23.29
C PRO A 174 15.18 -17.41 23.10
N VAL A 175 15.33 -18.05 21.95
CA VAL A 175 16.52 -18.81 21.55
C VAL A 175 17.56 -17.83 21.00
N ASP A 176 18.75 -17.84 21.60
CA ASP A 176 19.89 -17.12 21.05
C ASP A 176 20.26 -17.69 19.70
N THR A 177 20.45 -16.80 18.74
CA THR A 177 20.97 -17.17 17.45
C THR A 177 21.92 -16.12 16.90
N ASN A 178 22.87 -16.60 16.10
CA ASN A 178 23.78 -15.77 15.32
C ASN A 178 23.31 -15.61 13.86
N SER A 179 22.18 -16.22 13.49
CA SER A 179 21.62 -16.17 12.14
C SER A 179 20.15 -15.74 12.18
N PHE A 180 19.81 -14.69 11.43
CA PHE A 180 18.47 -14.15 11.37
C PHE A 180 17.48 -15.16 10.74
N GLY A 181 16.35 -15.38 11.41
CA GLY A 181 15.33 -16.37 11.04
C GLY A 181 15.69 -17.83 11.37
N SER A 182 16.66 -18.07 12.25
CA SER A 182 17.03 -19.43 12.70
C SER A 182 16.65 -19.67 14.16
N GLY A 183 16.51 -20.93 14.58
CA GLY A 183 16.42 -21.28 16.00
C GLY A 183 15.57 -22.51 16.32
N ALA A 184 14.44 -22.71 15.64
CA ALA A 184 13.52 -23.82 15.92
C ALA A 184 13.56 -24.92 14.84
N HIS A 185 12.85 -26.02 15.07
CA HIS A 185 12.82 -27.20 14.20
C HIS A 185 11.60 -27.25 13.27
N TYR A 186 10.94 -26.11 13.03
CA TYR A 186 9.73 -26.04 12.23
C TYR A 186 9.99 -25.28 10.93
N HIS A 187 9.73 -25.93 9.81
CA HIS A 187 9.92 -25.38 8.47
C HIS A 187 8.58 -25.06 7.83
N PHE A 188 8.51 -23.94 7.10
CA PHE A 188 7.28 -23.47 6.49
C PHE A 188 7.32 -23.58 4.97
N SER A 189 6.17 -23.92 4.40
CA SER A 189 5.97 -23.98 2.95
C SER A 189 4.54 -23.63 2.60
N ILE A 190 4.34 -23.20 1.36
CA ILE A 190 3.01 -23.01 0.78
C ILE A 190 2.64 -24.25 -0.03
N SER A 191 1.42 -24.76 0.14
CA SER A 191 0.97 -25.95 -0.59
C SER A 191 0.66 -25.63 -2.05
N ASP A 192 1.04 -26.50 -2.99
CA ASP A 192 0.72 -26.38 -4.43
C ASP A 192 -0.75 -26.70 -4.79
N LYS A 193 -1.68 -26.55 -3.84
CA LYS A 193 -3.11 -26.81 -4.05
C LYS A 193 -3.80 -25.58 -4.64
N LYS A 194 -5.00 -25.78 -5.20
CA LYS A 194 -5.90 -24.70 -5.68
C LYS A 194 -6.09 -23.55 -4.67
N ARG A 195 -5.93 -23.84 -3.38
CA ARG A 195 -5.75 -22.82 -2.33
C ARG A 195 -4.40 -23.04 -1.64
N PRO A 196 -3.45 -22.10 -1.78
CA PRO A 196 -2.11 -22.21 -1.23
C PRO A 196 -2.11 -22.05 0.30
N TYR A 197 -2.31 -23.14 1.04
CA TYR A 197 -2.26 -23.15 2.51
C TYR A 197 -0.82 -23.08 3.03
N LEU A 198 -0.62 -22.34 4.12
CA LEU A 198 0.62 -22.39 4.88
C LEU A 198 0.70 -23.69 5.68
N ILE A 199 1.81 -24.41 5.47
CA ILE A 199 2.10 -25.71 6.06
C ILE A 199 3.33 -25.56 6.94
N SER A 200 3.26 -26.15 8.13
CA SER A 200 4.39 -26.31 9.05
C SER A 200 4.85 -27.77 9.03
N SER A 201 6.16 -28.00 9.03
CA SER A 201 6.76 -29.33 9.04
C SER A 201 7.81 -29.40 10.14
N HIS A 202 7.62 -30.30 11.11
CA HIS A 202 8.58 -30.49 12.20
C HIS A 202 9.73 -31.41 11.75
N GLN A 203 10.97 -30.93 11.87
CA GLN A 203 12.19 -31.65 11.53
C GLN A 203 13.14 -31.70 12.74
N PRO A 204 13.01 -32.70 13.63
CA PRO A 204 13.76 -32.75 14.90
C PRO A 204 15.29 -32.68 14.75
N SER A 205 15.83 -33.19 13.65
CA SER A 205 17.28 -33.23 13.40
C SER A 205 17.78 -32.05 12.55
N ASN A 206 16.89 -31.19 12.05
CA ASN A 206 17.24 -30.09 11.16
C ASN A 206 16.63 -28.80 11.73
N PRO A 207 17.41 -27.96 12.42
CA PRO A 207 16.93 -26.64 12.82
C PRO A 207 16.80 -25.75 11.58
N GLN A 208 15.85 -24.82 11.63
CA GLN A 208 15.76 -23.71 10.69
C GLN A 208 17.05 -22.88 10.79
N ASP A 209 17.68 -22.63 9.65
CA ASP A 209 19.01 -22.04 9.51
C ASP A 209 18.98 -20.63 8.86
N GLY A 210 17.81 -19.98 8.85
CA GLY A 210 17.65 -18.64 8.26
C GLY A 210 17.48 -18.65 6.74
N LYS A 211 17.17 -19.81 6.13
CA LYS A 211 16.83 -19.90 4.70
C LYS A 211 15.66 -18.98 4.34
N LEU A 212 15.95 -17.98 3.50
CA LEU A 212 14.99 -16.95 3.12
C LEU A 212 13.70 -17.52 2.50
N ASN A 213 13.81 -18.59 1.70
CA ASN A 213 12.66 -19.24 1.07
C ASN A 213 11.78 -20.06 2.03
N GLU A 214 12.19 -20.27 3.27
CA GLU A 214 11.41 -20.99 4.30
C GLU A 214 10.96 -20.06 5.44
N MET A 215 11.37 -18.80 5.40
CA MET A 215 11.19 -17.84 6.48
C MET A 215 9.79 -17.25 6.47
N LEU A 216 9.21 -17.14 7.66
CA LEU A 216 8.06 -16.27 7.91
C LEU A 216 8.56 -14.90 8.35
N ILE A 217 7.91 -13.84 7.89
CA ILE A 217 8.32 -12.47 8.18
C ILE A 217 7.13 -11.59 8.54
N ALA A 218 7.38 -10.58 9.37
CA ALA A 218 6.41 -9.58 9.74
C ALA A 218 6.98 -8.18 9.51
N GLN A 219 6.21 -7.34 8.82
CA GLN A 219 6.51 -5.91 8.66
C GLN A 219 5.61 -5.14 9.61
N ILE A 220 6.14 -4.62 10.71
CA ILE A 220 5.33 -4.15 11.85
C ILE A 220 5.37 -2.62 11.94
N GLY A 221 4.21 -1.99 12.11
CA GLY A 221 4.10 -0.54 12.28
C GLY A 221 4.57 0.24 11.05
N ASP A 222 5.41 1.26 11.27
CA ASP A 222 5.92 2.15 10.21
C ASP A 222 6.89 1.45 9.24
N GLU A 223 7.33 0.23 9.56
CA GLU A 223 8.11 -0.62 8.66
C GLU A 223 7.28 -1.20 7.51
N TYR A 224 5.95 -1.26 7.69
CA TYR A 224 5.05 -1.72 6.65
C TYR A 224 4.81 -0.62 5.61
N LYS A 225 5.30 -0.86 4.39
CA LYS A 225 4.96 -0.07 3.21
C LYS A 225 4.43 -1.03 2.14
N PRO A 226 3.12 -1.00 1.80
CA PRO A 226 2.64 -1.75 0.64
C PRO A 226 3.46 -1.31 -0.57
N THR A 227 3.77 -2.25 -1.44
CA THR A 227 4.35 -1.92 -2.74
C THR A 227 3.43 -0.97 -3.47
N THR A 228 4.02 -0.11 -4.29
CA THR A 228 3.23 0.76 -5.14
C THR A 228 2.81 -0.02 -6.36
N LYS A 229 1.51 -0.02 -6.68
CA LYS A 229 1.00 -0.62 -7.91
C LYS A 229 1.75 -0.02 -9.10
N THR A 230 2.26 -0.85 -10.00
CA THR A 230 2.76 -0.41 -11.31
C THR A 230 1.77 -0.80 -12.39
N PHE A 231 1.75 -0.08 -13.50
CA PHE A 231 0.98 -0.45 -14.69
C PHE A 231 1.92 -0.69 -15.89
N PRO A 232 1.48 -1.37 -16.96
CA PRO A 232 2.32 -1.60 -18.14
C PRO A 232 2.85 -0.29 -18.73
N ALA A 233 4.05 -0.32 -19.32
CA ALA A 233 4.63 0.86 -19.94
C ALA A 233 3.68 1.51 -20.96
N CYS A 234 3.50 2.82 -20.88
CA CYS A 234 2.63 3.54 -21.79
C CYS A 234 3.12 3.43 -23.24
N LYS A 235 2.19 3.38 -24.20
CA LYS A 235 2.49 3.27 -25.63
C LYS A 235 2.29 4.62 -26.32
N VAL A 236 3.25 5.06 -27.12
CA VAL A 236 3.04 6.22 -27.99
C VAL A 236 1.98 5.89 -29.06
N VAL A 237 0.91 6.66 -29.09
CA VAL A 237 -0.24 6.46 -30.01
C VAL A 237 -0.43 7.60 -31.00
N LYS A 238 0.12 8.78 -30.70
CA LYS A 238 0.05 9.95 -31.60
C LYS A 238 1.31 10.79 -31.46
N THR A 239 1.83 11.27 -32.59
CA THR A 239 2.90 12.26 -32.65
C THR A 239 2.56 13.32 -33.69
N GLY A 240 2.98 14.57 -33.48
CA GLY A 240 2.85 15.63 -34.48
C GLY A 240 2.77 17.02 -33.88
N ASN A 241 2.43 17.99 -34.72
CA ASN A 241 2.24 19.37 -34.31
C ASN A 241 0.91 19.55 -33.60
N VAL A 242 0.86 20.52 -32.69
CA VAL A 242 -0.34 20.87 -31.94
C VAL A 242 -0.70 22.33 -32.24
N GLU A 243 -2.01 22.60 -32.26
CA GLU A 243 -2.58 23.93 -32.48
C GLU A 243 -3.66 24.22 -31.44
N LEU A 244 -3.77 25.49 -31.06
CA LEU A 244 -4.87 26.02 -30.27
C LEU A 244 -5.90 26.66 -31.19
N VAL A 245 -7.16 26.26 -31.06
CA VAL A 245 -8.25 26.73 -31.91
C VAL A 245 -9.28 27.46 -31.07
N ASN A 246 -9.60 28.69 -31.45
CA ASN A 246 -10.72 29.41 -30.89
C ASN A 246 -12.03 28.79 -31.39
N THR A 247 -12.84 28.23 -30.49
CA THR A 247 -14.05 27.46 -30.83
C THR A 247 -15.18 28.33 -31.37
N GLN A 248 -15.16 29.63 -31.11
CA GLN A 248 -16.19 30.57 -31.58
C GLN A 248 -15.88 31.12 -32.97
N THR A 249 -14.61 31.41 -33.25
CA THR A 249 -14.18 32.09 -34.48
C THR A 249 -13.53 31.15 -35.50
N GLY A 250 -13.07 29.98 -35.06
CA GLY A 250 -12.28 29.07 -35.88
C GLY A 250 -10.83 29.52 -36.11
N ALA A 251 -10.39 30.62 -35.49
CA ALA A 251 -9.01 31.06 -35.57
C ALA A 251 -8.06 30.00 -35.00
N VAL A 252 -6.99 29.71 -35.74
CA VAL A 252 -6.00 28.67 -35.41
C VAL A 252 -4.67 29.32 -35.09
N HIS A 253 -4.08 28.92 -33.98
CA HIS A 253 -2.76 29.36 -33.56
C HIS A 253 -1.84 28.13 -33.37
N PRO A 254 -0.71 28.03 -34.08
CA PRO A 254 0.27 26.99 -33.78
C PRO A 254 0.83 27.19 -32.37
N VAL A 255 1.11 26.08 -31.68
CA VAL A 255 1.76 26.13 -30.36
C VAL A 255 3.13 25.47 -30.39
N THR A 256 4.00 25.93 -29.50
CA THR A 256 5.34 25.40 -29.27
C THR A 256 5.56 25.17 -27.77
N THR A 257 6.62 24.46 -27.40
CA THR A 257 7.07 24.32 -26.01
C THR A 257 8.38 25.07 -25.80
N ASP A 258 8.37 25.99 -24.83
CA ASP A 258 9.57 26.72 -24.45
C ASP A 258 9.47 27.13 -22.97
N TYR A 259 10.56 27.65 -22.41
CA TYR A 259 10.57 28.21 -21.07
C TYR A 259 9.74 29.49 -21.04
N GLY A 260 8.60 29.44 -20.37
CA GLY A 260 7.83 30.64 -20.08
C GLY A 260 8.62 31.55 -19.14
N HIS A 261 8.50 32.87 -19.27
CA HIS A 261 9.17 33.82 -18.36
C HIS A 261 8.80 33.56 -16.88
N GLN A 262 7.58 33.08 -16.64
CA GLN A 262 7.06 32.70 -15.32
C GLN A 262 7.74 31.45 -14.73
N PHE A 263 8.36 30.61 -15.57
CA PHE A 263 8.93 29.30 -15.20
C PHE A 263 10.25 29.05 -15.92
N PRO A 264 11.35 29.69 -15.52
CA PRO A 264 12.66 29.45 -16.13
C PRO A 264 13.18 28.02 -15.88
N TYR A 265 12.47 27.21 -15.08
CA TYR A 265 12.83 25.84 -14.71
C TYR A 265 11.93 24.76 -15.35
N ALA A 266 10.93 25.15 -16.14
CA ALA A 266 10.00 24.23 -16.80
C ALA A 266 9.51 24.78 -18.14
N GLN A 267 9.34 23.90 -19.13
CA GLN A 267 8.70 24.27 -20.38
C GLN A 267 7.18 24.35 -20.22
N THR A 268 6.56 25.21 -21.00
CA THR A 268 5.10 25.36 -21.07
C THR A 268 4.65 25.52 -22.53
N ILE A 269 3.36 25.43 -22.77
CA ILE A 269 2.76 25.56 -24.11
C ILE A 269 2.55 27.05 -24.40
N LEU A 270 3.14 27.51 -25.51
CA LEU A 270 3.15 28.92 -25.92
C LEU A 270 2.57 29.10 -27.32
N ILE A 271 1.82 30.18 -27.52
CA ILE A 271 1.50 30.75 -28.83
C ILE A 271 2.55 31.80 -29.17
N GLY A 272 3.06 31.79 -30.39
CA GLY A 272 4.10 32.73 -30.84
C GLY A 272 5.50 32.45 -30.27
N GLY A 273 5.67 31.34 -29.54
CA GLY A 273 6.98 30.88 -29.05
C GLY A 273 7.84 30.25 -30.15
N THR A 274 9.15 30.20 -29.93
CA THR A 274 10.17 29.68 -30.87
C THR A 274 10.67 28.28 -30.54
N GLY A 275 10.08 27.63 -29.52
CA GLY A 275 10.50 26.31 -29.05
C GLY A 275 9.94 25.14 -29.88
N ASN A 276 9.87 23.96 -29.28
CA ASN A 276 9.56 22.73 -30.01
C ASN A 276 8.07 22.65 -30.42
N PRO A 277 7.74 22.50 -31.72
CA PRO A 277 6.36 22.37 -32.17
C PRO A 277 5.80 20.95 -32.09
N SER A 278 6.64 19.94 -31.82
CA SER A 278 6.31 18.52 -31.91
C SER A 278 6.01 17.88 -30.56
N PHE A 279 4.90 17.14 -30.51
CA PHE A 279 4.38 16.52 -29.30
C PHE A 279 4.09 15.03 -29.49
N SER A 280 3.93 14.32 -28.38
CA SER A 280 3.51 12.92 -28.30
C SER A 280 2.38 12.73 -27.29
N PHE A 281 1.45 11.84 -27.63
CA PHE A 281 0.48 11.28 -26.68
C PHE A 281 0.79 9.81 -26.43
N LEU A 282 0.88 9.44 -25.16
CA LEU A 282 1.12 8.09 -24.68
C LEU A 282 -0.15 7.54 -24.05
N GLU A 283 -0.64 6.42 -24.55
CA GLU A 283 -1.75 5.67 -23.96
C GLU A 283 -1.26 4.85 -22.77
N CYS A 284 -1.96 4.93 -21.65
CA CYS A 284 -1.65 4.24 -20.41
C CYS A 284 -2.89 3.51 -19.87
N ASP A 285 -2.70 2.32 -19.31
CA ASP A 285 -3.77 1.54 -18.68
C ASP A 285 -3.70 1.69 -17.15
N SER A 286 -4.16 2.84 -16.65
CA SER A 286 -4.23 3.12 -15.21
C SER A 286 -5.58 2.72 -14.63
N GLU A 287 -5.59 1.70 -13.77
CA GLU A 287 -6.80 1.36 -13.02
C GLU A 287 -7.12 2.41 -11.96
N TYR A 288 -6.11 3.08 -11.40
CA TYR A 288 -6.32 4.16 -10.44
C TYR A 288 -7.13 5.30 -11.05
N MET A 289 -6.76 5.73 -12.25
CA MET A 289 -7.47 6.78 -12.98
C MET A 289 -8.83 6.28 -13.48
N GLY A 290 -8.94 4.99 -13.81
CA GLY A 290 -10.21 4.30 -14.08
C GLY A 290 -10.84 4.63 -15.43
N TYR A 291 -10.13 5.35 -16.30
CA TYR A 291 -10.57 5.62 -17.67
C TYR A 291 -10.18 4.46 -18.60
N LYS A 292 -11.07 4.11 -19.53
CA LYS A 292 -10.82 3.05 -20.51
C LYS A 292 -10.80 3.63 -21.91
N SER A 293 -9.70 3.45 -22.63
CA SER A 293 -9.62 3.84 -24.03
C SER A 293 -10.61 3.05 -24.90
N ASP A 294 -11.11 3.71 -25.94
CA ASP A 294 -11.98 3.14 -26.97
C ASP A 294 -11.57 3.66 -28.36
N SER A 295 -12.41 3.45 -29.37
CA SER A 295 -12.10 3.88 -30.75
C SER A 295 -12.07 5.40 -30.95
N THR A 296 -12.58 6.17 -29.99
CA THR A 296 -12.73 7.63 -30.07
C THR A 296 -11.92 8.36 -29.00
N ASN A 297 -11.74 7.75 -27.84
CA ASN A 297 -11.07 8.34 -26.69
C ASN A 297 -9.86 7.50 -26.29
N THR A 298 -8.72 8.15 -26.16
CA THR A 298 -7.50 7.55 -25.63
C THR A 298 -7.07 8.31 -24.38
N TYR A 299 -6.62 7.60 -23.36
CA TYR A 299 -6.25 8.19 -22.06
C TYR A 299 -4.80 7.88 -21.71
N GLY A 300 -4.12 8.84 -21.09
CA GLY A 300 -2.73 8.67 -20.68
C GLY A 300 -2.00 9.99 -20.54
N HIS A 301 -0.77 10.05 -21.01
CA HIS A 301 0.12 11.19 -20.80
C HIS A 301 0.42 11.94 -22.09
N PHE A 302 0.69 13.24 -21.96
CA PHE A 302 1.02 14.14 -23.06
C PHE A 302 2.40 14.76 -22.80
N LYS A 303 3.24 14.91 -23.84
CA LYS A 303 4.61 15.46 -23.71
C LYS A 303 5.13 16.09 -25.01
N SER A 304 6.22 16.86 -24.93
CA SER A 304 6.98 17.31 -26.10
C SER A 304 7.95 16.21 -26.61
N ASN A 305 8.35 16.28 -27.87
CA ASN A 305 9.20 15.26 -28.51
C ASN A 305 10.70 15.48 -28.33
N GLU A 306 11.11 16.69 -27.99
CA GLU A 306 12.50 17.11 -27.79
C GLU A 306 12.52 18.06 -26.61
N PHE A 307 12.83 17.50 -25.45
CA PHE A 307 13.24 18.24 -24.28
C PHE A 307 14.76 18.01 -24.17
N ASP A 308 15.57 19.05 -23.95
CA ASP A 308 17.03 18.94 -23.83
C ASP A 308 17.51 18.25 -22.52
N GLY A 309 16.60 17.53 -21.86
CA GLY A 309 16.86 16.49 -20.87
C GLY A 309 15.79 15.40 -21.02
N GLU A 310 15.89 14.30 -20.26
CA GLU A 310 14.93 13.18 -20.36
C GLU A 310 13.48 13.70 -20.40
N ALA A 311 12.79 13.50 -21.52
CA ALA A 311 11.48 14.10 -21.79
C ALA A 311 10.44 13.65 -20.77
N SER A 312 10.13 14.53 -19.80
CA SER A 312 9.08 14.37 -18.79
C SER A 312 7.69 14.54 -19.40
N CYS A 313 6.62 14.10 -18.73
CA CYS A 313 5.26 14.40 -19.18
C CYS A 313 4.79 15.78 -18.69
N PHE A 314 3.86 16.38 -19.42
CA PHE A 314 3.15 17.56 -18.97
C PHE A 314 2.37 17.27 -17.69
N THR A 315 2.44 18.20 -16.74
CA THR A 315 1.79 18.10 -15.43
C THR A 315 1.11 19.41 -15.07
N LYS A 316 -0.08 19.36 -14.47
CA LYS A 316 -0.71 20.54 -13.87
C LYS A 316 0.03 20.91 -12.60
N GLN A 317 0.46 22.16 -12.50
CA GLN A 317 1.08 22.67 -11.29
C GLN A 317 0.06 22.72 -10.15
N THR A 318 0.37 22.09 -9.03
CA THR A 318 -0.50 22.05 -7.84
C THR A 318 0.05 22.96 -6.75
N GLY A 319 -0.08 24.28 -6.93
CA GLY A 319 0.25 25.26 -5.87
C GLY A 319 0.62 26.66 -6.37
N GLY A 320 0.41 27.67 -5.52
CA GLY A 320 0.65 29.08 -5.81
C GLY A 320 -0.42 29.75 -6.68
N ASP A 321 -0.20 31.01 -7.04
CA ASP A 321 -1.12 31.86 -7.85
C ASP A 321 -1.25 31.39 -9.32
N LEU A 322 -0.59 30.28 -9.67
CA LEU A 322 -0.39 29.78 -11.04
C LEU A 322 -0.77 28.29 -11.16
N ASN A 323 -1.65 27.82 -10.28
CA ASN A 323 -2.12 26.42 -10.16
C ASN A 323 -2.87 25.86 -11.37
N ASP A 324 -3.04 26.63 -12.45
CA ASP A 324 -3.76 26.27 -13.67
C ASP A 324 -2.85 26.09 -14.90
N LEU A 325 -1.53 26.09 -14.68
CA LEU A 325 -0.54 25.86 -15.72
C LEU A 325 -0.23 24.38 -15.90
N ILE A 326 0.02 24.03 -17.16
CA ILE A 326 0.55 22.74 -17.58
C ILE A 326 2.03 22.93 -17.90
N LEU A 327 2.89 22.24 -17.16
CA LEU A 327 4.35 22.38 -17.19
C LEU A 327 5.02 21.03 -17.45
N GLU A 328 6.13 21.06 -18.18
CA GLU A 328 7.03 19.94 -18.42
C GLU A 328 8.39 20.27 -17.77
N SER A 329 8.86 19.43 -16.83
CA SER A 329 10.07 19.70 -16.04
C SER A 329 10.80 18.42 -15.67
N GLN A 330 12.14 18.48 -15.64
CA GLN A 330 13.00 17.37 -15.19
C GLN A 330 12.69 16.89 -13.77
N VAL A 331 12.18 17.78 -12.90
CA VAL A 331 11.85 17.44 -11.50
C VAL A 331 10.65 16.48 -11.41
N ASN A 332 9.79 16.49 -12.43
CA ASN A 332 8.56 15.69 -12.46
C ASN A 332 8.74 14.31 -13.12
N GLY A 333 9.96 13.97 -13.55
CA GLY A 333 10.35 12.63 -14.00
C GLY A 333 9.67 12.13 -15.28
N ASN A 334 10.10 10.95 -15.71
CA ASN A 334 9.43 10.14 -16.74
C ASN A 334 7.93 9.93 -16.40
N PRO A 335 7.07 9.54 -17.36
CA PRO A 335 5.67 9.25 -17.09
C PRO A 335 5.53 8.40 -15.81
N PRO A 336 4.64 8.76 -14.87
CA PRO A 336 4.53 8.04 -13.61
C PRO A 336 4.36 6.55 -13.90
N GLU A 337 5.28 5.68 -13.48
CA GLU A 337 5.17 4.22 -13.71
C GLU A 337 4.20 3.56 -12.70
N TYR A 338 3.76 4.35 -11.72
CA TYR A 338 2.95 3.92 -10.59
C TYR A 338 1.48 4.27 -10.80
N ASP A 339 0.63 3.28 -10.55
CA ASP A 339 -0.83 3.38 -10.65
C ASP A 339 -1.41 3.96 -9.35
N THR A 340 -1.20 5.26 -9.15
CA THR A 340 -1.56 5.98 -7.93
C THR A 340 -2.09 7.38 -8.22
N LYS A 341 -2.43 8.11 -7.14
CA LYS A 341 -2.83 9.53 -7.17
C LYS A 341 -1.85 10.46 -7.87
N ASP A 342 -0.58 10.06 -7.97
CA ASP A 342 0.45 10.88 -8.62
C ASP A 342 0.22 10.99 -10.14
N GLN A 343 -0.67 10.17 -10.71
CA GLN A 343 -1.11 10.31 -12.09
C GLN A 343 -2.05 11.48 -12.34
N ILE A 344 -2.85 11.90 -11.35
CA ILE A 344 -3.89 12.93 -11.49
C ILE A 344 -3.36 14.21 -12.19
N PRO A 345 -2.24 14.83 -11.75
CA PRO A 345 -1.74 16.04 -12.39
C PRO A 345 -1.24 15.82 -13.82
N ALA A 346 -0.97 14.59 -14.24
CA ALA A 346 -0.33 14.28 -15.53
C ALA A 346 -1.25 13.53 -16.50
N TYR A 347 -2.53 13.33 -16.18
CA TYR A 347 -3.44 12.50 -16.98
C TYR A 347 -4.34 13.32 -17.90
N PHE A 348 -4.36 12.93 -19.16
CA PHE A 348 -5.05 13.62 -20.24
C PHE A 348 -5.95 12.65 -21.00
N ARG A 349 -6.92 13.23 -21.71
CA ARG A 349 -7.72 12.56 -22.73
C ARG A 349 -7.36 13.12 -24.09
N MET A 350 -7.13 12.24 -25.06
CA MET A 350 -7.09 12.54 -26.48
C MET A 350 -8.36 12.00 -27.13
N GLN A 351 -9.17 12.88 -27.72
CA GLN A 351 -10.43 12.53 -28.36
C GLN A 351 -10.34 12.74 -29.87
N GLN A 352 -10.56 11.70 -30.66
CA GLN A 352 -10.70 11.80 -32.11
C GLN A 352 -12.05 12.44 -32.45
N THR A 353 -12.02 13.52 -33.22
CA THR A 353 -13.22 14.21 -33.69
C THR A 353 -13.66 13.68 -35.06
N SER A 354 -14.94 13.89 -35.41
CA SER A 354 -15.53 13.43 -36.67
C SER A 354 -14.85 14.00 -37.92
N ASP A 355 -14.22 15.16 -37.80
CA ASP A 355 -13.45 15.80 -38.86
C ASP A 355 -11.99 15.32 -38.92
N GLY A 356 -11.57 14.37 -38.06
CA GLY A 356 -10.27 13.70 -38.11
C GLY A 356 -9.15 14.34 -37.30
N TYR A 357 -9.44 15.37 -36.50
CA TYR A 357 -8.49 15.92 -35.54
C TYR A 357 -8.50 15.14 -34.22
N TYR A 358 -7.51 15.40 -33.37
CA TYR A 358 -7.40 14.78 -32.04
C TYR A 358 -7.33 15.87 -30.98
N GLN A 359 -8.44 16.11 -30.28
CA GLN A 359 -8.54 17.12 -29.23
C GLN A 359 -7.91 16.62 -27.94
N LEU A 360 -7.19 17.48 -27.25
CA LEU A 360 -6.52 17.20 -25.98
C LEU A 360 -7.25 17.89 -24.84
N ASN A 361 -7.50 17.18 -23.75
CA ASN A 361 -8.07 17.73 -22.53
C ASN A 361 -7.30 17.20 -21.31
N TYR A 362 -7.02 18.09 -20.36
CA TYR A 362 -6.58 17.68 -19.03
C TYR A 362 -7.77 17.14 -18.23
N LEU A 363 -7.63 15.98 -17.59
CA LEU A 363 -8.76 15.33 -16.91
C LEU A 363 -9.00 15.88 -15.49
N GLY A 364 -7.94 16.11 -14.71
CA GLY A 364 -8.04 16.72 -13.38
C GLY A 364 -8.52 15.82 -12.24
N GLY A 365 -8.88 14.56 -12.51
CA GLY A 365 -9.32 13.60 -11.49
C GLY A 365 -9.57 12.22 -12.08
N ARG A 366 -10.02 11.28 -11.24
CA ARG A 366 -10.36 9.93 -11.68
C ARG A 366 -11.72 9.90 -12.36
N ALA A 367 -11.98 8.86 -13.15
CA ALA A 367 -13.28 8.63 -13.77
C ALA A 367 -14.42 8.58 -12.73
N SER A 368 -14.17 8.03 -11.54
CA SER A 368 -15.13 7.96 -10.43
C SER A 368 -15.47 9.31 -9.81
N ASP A 369 -14.60 10.32 -9.98
CA ASP A 369 -14.74 11.61 -9.31
C ASP A 369 -15.68 12.56 -10.06
N ASN A 370 -16.16 12.17 -11.26
CA ASN A 370 -17.05 12.96 -12.13
C ASN A 370 -16.53 14.38 -12.40
N VAL A 371 -15.21 14.54 -12.50
CA VAL A 371 -14.57 15.82 -12.81
C VAL A 371 -14.79 16.16 -14.28
N THR A 372 -15.12 17.42 -14.56
CA THR A 372 -15.22 17.91 -15.94
C THR A 372 -13.81 18.17 -16.48
N PRO A 373 -13.42 17.57 -17.63
CA PRO A 373 -12.12 17.82 -18.23
C PRO A 373 -11.91 19.31 -18.50
N SER A 374 -10.75 19.84 -18.13
CA SER A 374 -10.40 21.24 -18.32
C SER A 374 -10.17 21.54 -19.80
N GLN A 375 -10.60 22.74 -20.22
CA GLN A 375 -10.32 23.28 -21.55
C GLN A 375 -9.10 24.18 -21.51
N TRP A 376 -8.58 24.53 -22.67
CA TRP A 376 -7.38 25.35 -22.79
C TRP A 376 -7.74 26.82 -22.88
N MET A 377 -6.89 27.72 -22.42
CA MET A 377 -7.12 29.17 -22.49
C MET A 377 -5.81 29.91 -22.72
N PRO A 378 -5.70 30.78 -23.75
CA PRO A 378 -4.57 31.67 -23.87
C PRO A 378 -4.70 32.80 -22.85
N LYS A 379 -3.64 33.11 -22.12
CA LYS A 379 -3.58 34.29 -21.24
C LYS A 379 -2.25 35.00 -21.47
N ARG A 380 -2.33 36.27 -21.85
CA ARG A 380 -1.14 37.11 -22.01
C ARG A 380 -0.52 37.34 -20.65
N ASP A 381 0.79 37.14 -20.58
CA ASP A 381 1.58 37.60 -19.46
C ASP A 381 1.77 39.11 -19.59
N ALA A 382 1.40 39.87 -18.56
CA ALA A 382 1.59 41.32 -18.52
C ALA A 382 3.07 41.74 -18.54
N SER A 383 4.00 40.79 -18.33
CA SER A 383 5.44 41.01 -18.29
C SER A 383 6.22 40.61 -19.56
N GLN A 384 5.57 40.06 -20.59
CA GLN A 384 6.23 39.65 -21.85
C GLN A 384 6.14 40.73 -22.96
N SER A 385 7.13 40.72 -23.87
CA SER A 385 7.09 41.48 -25.13
C SER A 385 5.96 41.01 -26.04
N ASP A 386 5.39 41.92 -26.82
CA ASP A 386 3.99 41.97 -27.27
C ASP A 386 3.35 40.78 -28.03
N ASP A 387 4.05 39.68 -28.34
CA ASP A 387 3.52 38.63 -29.24
C ASP A 387 3.55 37.18 -28.70
N VAL A 388 4.09 36.90 -27.52
CA VAL A 388 4.07 35.54 -26.92
C VAL A 388 2.92 35.41 -25.93
N THR A 389 2.20 34.28 -25.96
CA THR A 389 1.06 34.03 -25.07
C THR A 389 1.11 32.62 -24.48
N THR A 390 1.08 32.52 -23.16
CA THR A 390 1.05 31.24 -22.45
C THR A 390 -0.35 30.62 -22.49
N VAL A 391 -0.42 29.29 -22.61
CA VAL A 391 -1.66 28.51 -22.63
C VAL A 391 -1.86 27.79 -21.29
N PHE A 392 -3.01 27.99 -20.68
CA PHE A 392 -3.41 27.47 -19.37
C PHE A 392 -4.57 26.48 -19.53
N VAL A 393 -4.91 25.76 -18.47
CA VAL A 393 -6.15 24.96 -18.41
C VAL A 393 -7.15 25.58 -17.44
N ASP A 394 -8.42 25.61 -17.84
CA ASP A 394 -9.53 26.11 -17.02
C ASP A 394 -10.76 25.22 -17.24
N ALA A 395 -11.33 24.72 -16.15
CA ALA A 395 -12.52 23.87 -16.16
C ALA A 395 -13.80 24.61 -16.59
N SER A 396 -13.82 25.93 -16.47
CA SER A 396 -14.96 26.78 -16.82
C SER A 396 -14.89 27.34 -18.26
N ASN A 397 -13.72 27.26 -18.90
CA ASN A 397 -13.56 27.77 -20.26
C ASN A 397 -14.16 26.80 -21.29
N THR A 398 -14.73 27.34 -22.37
CA THR A 398 -15.19 26.58 -23.55
C THR A 398 -14.70 27.21 -24.87
N GLY A 399 -13.96 28.32 -24.79
CA GLY A 399 -13.61 29.16 -25.93
C GLY A 399 -12.42 28.65 -26.76
N TYR A 400 -11.64 27.69 -26.25
CA TYR A 400 -10.50 27.15 -26.98
C TYR A 400 -10.31 25.65 -26.80
N THR A 401 -9.79 25.02 -27.85
CA THR A 401 -9.44 23.61 -27.88
C THR A 401 -8.01 23.43 -28.38
N LEU A 402 -7.21 22.68 -27.64
CA LEU A 402 -5.90 22.23 -28.10
C LEU A 402 -6.08 20.92 -28.87
N ARG A 403 -5.47 20.79 -30.04
CA ARG A 403 -5.57 19.56 -30.84
C ARG A 403 -4.31 19.29 -31.64
N PHE A 404 -4.02 18.01 -31.88
CA PHE A 404 -3.03 17.66 -32.90
C PHE A 404 -3.54 18.05 -34.28
N THR A 405 -2.64 18.54 -35.14
CA THR A 405 -2.94 18.77 -36.55
C THR A 405 -3.34 17.47 -37.25
N LYS A 406 -4.10 17.58 -38.34
CA LYS A 406 -4.35 16.43 -39.22
C LYS A 406 -3.01 15.87 -39.70
N ALA A 407 -2.89 14.54 -39.63
CA ALA A 407 -1.73 13.82 -40.16
C ALA A 407 -1.77 13.82 -41.69
#